data_AF-A0A9D0RCR3-F1
#
_entry.id   AF-A0A9D0RCR3-F1
#
_cell.length_a   1.000
_cell.length_b   1.000
_cell.length_c   1.000
_cell.angle_alpha   90.00
_cell.angle_beta   90.00
_cell.angle_gamma   90.00
#
_symmetry.space_group_name_H-M   'P 1'
#
loop_
_entity.id
_entity.type
_entity.pdbx_description
1 polymer ?
#
loop_
_entity_poly.entity_id
_entity_poly.type
_entity_poly.pdbx_seq_one_letter_code
_entity_poly.pdbx_strand_id
1 'polypeptide(L)'
;MTGKILLVGFGPGSEAHMTVRARAAIAEADVIIGYSTYIKLVKDLLDGKEVIRKGMTEEIDRCVEAYEQARQGKIVALISSGDVGVYGMAGPTFEVLFQSGWAPGSGVEVEVVPGSTALSACAALVGAPLTHDFCSISLSDLLTPWPVIARRLDAAGRADFVVALYNPKSGRRTRQIVQAQRILLRHRRPHTPVAVVKSAYRKRQNIQMTTLENMADCDIGMLTTVLIGNNSTYVRDGVMITPRGYANKYTNLTGKALDGEQAGRSLNMGLEGWKSCVRKYLDEHPDATLRNAAAYFDAPLGEILDAIAATPEAGSYHAAAIAEDRLLDAVLASEHWGKLRAVVRSRTGAVAELLFESPHFEHKGAWLNLVTGQFHLHIQWASVRRGWFVQGGGGRAAGVYFVDKGGEPVFYL
;
A
#
# COMPACT_ATOMS: atom_id res chain seq x y z
N MET A 1 16.58 2.24 -41.44
CA MET A 1 15.43 2.72 -40.63
C MET A 1 15.67 2.29 -39.20
N THR A 2 15.37 3.14 -38.22
CA THR A 2 15.39 2.77 -36.79
C THR A 2 14.17 1.89 -36.51
N GLY A 3 14.37 0.70 -35.92
CA GLY A 3 13.26 -0.18 -35.57
C GLY A 3 12.52 0.27 -34.31
N LYS A 4 11.45 -0.44 -33.98
CA LYS A 4 10.51 -0.06 -32.91
C LYS A 4 10.08 -1.27 -32.09
N ILE A 5 10.00 -1.13 -30.78
CA ILE A 5 9.40 -2.10 -29.86
C ILE A 5 8.10 -1.54 -29.32
N LEU A 6 7.01 -2.22 -29.63
CA LEU A 6 5.67 -1.99 -29.11
C LEU A 6 5.45 -2.99 -27.97
N LEU A 7 5.43 -2.50 -26.73
CA LEU A 7 5.07 -3.28 -25.56
C LEU A 7 3.54 -3.26 -25.42
N VAL A 8 2.87 -4.34 -25.85
CA VAL A 8 1.41 -4.30 -26.06
C VAL A 8 0.64 -5.08 -24.99
N GLY A 9 -0.11 -4.37 -24.16
CA GLY A 9 -1.16 -4.94 -23.32
C GLY A 9 -2.45 -5.13 -24.12
N PHE A 10 -2.84 -6.38 -24.42
CA PHE A 10 -4.04 -6.64 -25.23
C PHE A 10 -5.33 -6.84 -24.41
N GLY A 11 -5.29 -6.65 -23.10
CA GLY A 11 -6.45 -6.81 -22.23
C GLY A 11 -6.74 -8.26 -21.83
N PRO A 12 -7.95 -8.57 -21.33
CA PRO A 12 -8.24 -9.85 -20.70
C PRO A 12 -8.26 -11.02 -21.69
N GLY A 13 -8.29 -10.80 -23.00
CA GLY A 13 -8.12 -11.83 -24.04
C GLY A 13 -9.31 -12.02 -24.97
N SER A 14 -10.43 -11.32 -24.76
CA SER A 14 -11.46 -11.12 -25.78
C SER A 14 -11.11 -9.90 -26.64
N GLU A 15 -11.39 -10.00 -27.93
CA GLU A 15 -11.19 -8.90 -28.88
C GLU A 15 -11.95 -7.62 -28.51
N ALA A 16 -13.19 -7.74 -28.02
CA ALA A 16 -14.02 -6.61 -27.61
C ALA A 16 -13.45 -5.78 -26.44
N HIS A 17 -12.47 -6.31 -25.72
CA HIS A 17 -11.78 -5.63 -24.62
C HIS A 17 -10.34 -5.24 -24.96
N MET A 18 -9.94 -5.38 -26.22
CA MET A 18 -8.68 -4.86 -26.72
C MET A 18 -8.84 -3.37 -27.05
N THR A 19 -7.85 -2.55 -26.66
CA THR A 19 -7.87 -1.13 -27.02
C THR A 19 -7.64 -0.97 -28.54
N VAL A 20 -8.16 0.13 -29.11
CA VAL A 20 -7.93 0.46 -30.52
C VAL A 20 -6.42 0.55 -30.81
N ARG A 21 -5.64 1.14 -29.89
CA ARG A 21 -4.18 1.24 -30.03
C ARG A 21 -3.50 -0.12 -30.00
N ALA A 22 -3.93 -1.06 -29.15
CA ALA A 22 -3.36 -2.41 -29.13
C ALA A 22 -3.62 -3.19 -30.42
N ARG A 23 -4.83 -3.09 -31.00
CA ARG A 23 -5.11 -3.68 -32.32
C ARG A 23 -4.23 -3.06 -33.41
N ALA A 24 -4.10 -1.73 -33.43
CA ALA A 24 -3.24 -1.03 -34.38
C ALA A 24 -1.75 -1.41 -34.22
N ALA A 25 -1.26 -1.55 -32.98
CA ALA A 25 0.11 -1.93 -32.67
C ALA A 25 0.47 -3.33 -33.17
N ILE A 26 -0.45 -4.28 -33.03
CA ILE A 26 -0.28 -5.63 -33.58
C ILE A 26 -0.32 -5.58 -35.12
N ALA A 27 -1.23 -4.78 -35.69
CA ALA A 27 -1.39 -4.66 -37.14
C ALA A 27 -0.19 -4.02 -37.85
N GLU A 28 0.50 -3.05 -37.23
CA GLU A 28 1.67 -2.38 -37.81
C GLU A 28 2.99 -3.16 -37.63
N ALA A 29 3.02 -4.16 -36.74
CA ALA A 29 4.23 -4.92 -36.45
C ALA A 29 4.60 -5.93 -37.54
N ASP A 30 5.90 -6.03 -37.82
CA ASP A 30 6.52 -7.05 -38.67
C ASP A 30 6.67 -8.38 -37.90
N VAL A 31 7.03 -8.28 -36.61
CA VAL A 31 7.31 -9.42 -35.73
C VAL A 31 6.43 -9.37 -34.49
N ILE A 32 5.75 -10.47 -34.19
CA ILE A 32 4.98 -10.66 -32.96
C ILE A 32 5.73 -11.63 -32.04
N ILE A 33 6.03 -11.17 -30.82
CA ILE A 33 6.71 -11.97 -29.81
C ILE A 33 5.79 -12.12 -28.60
N GLY A 34 5.63 -13.34 -28.11
CA GLY A 34 4.80 -13.56 -26.93
C GLY A 34 4.77 -15.00 -26.44
N TYR A 35 4.17 -15.18 -25.27
CA TYR A 35 3.90 -16.51 -24.73
C TYR A 35 2.88 -17.26 -25.60
N SER A 36 3.06 -18.56 -25.81
CA SER A 36 2.23 -19.37 -26.72
C SER A 36 0.72 -19.27 -26.47
N THR A 37 0.29 -19.11 -25.22
CA THR A 37 -1.13 -18.92 -24.90
C THR A 37 -1.66 -17.56 -25.37
N TYR A 38 -0.84 -16.51 -25.29
CA TYR A 38 -1.21 -15.16 -25.71
C TYR A 38 -1.28 -15.06 -27.23
N ILE A 39 -0.31 -15.66 -27.92
CA ILE A 39 -0.29 -15.76 -29.39
C ILE A 39 -1.58 -16.43 -29.90
N LYS A 40 -2.08 -17.47 -29.21
CA LYS A 40 -3.36 -18.11 -29.57
C LYS A 40 -4.58 -17.20 -29.41
N LEU A 41 -4.54 -16.24 -28.49
CA LEU A 41 -5.65 -15.31 -28.25
C LEU A 41 -5.73 -14.20 -29.30
N VAL A 42 -4.61 -13.88 -29.95
CA VAL A 42 -4.54 -12.83 -30.99
C VAL A 42 -4.34 -13.40 -32.39
N LYS A 43 -4.58 -14.71 -32.58
CA LYS A 43 -4.27 -15.45 -33.81
C LYS A 43 -4.83 -14.78 -35.08
N ASP A 44 -5.99 -14.13 -34.99
CA ASP A 44 -6.69 -13.52 -36.11
C ASP A 44 -6.05 -12.18 -36.54
N LEU A 45 -5.07 -11.70 -35.78
CA LEU A 45 -4.28 -10.49 -36.05
C LEU A 45 -2.86 -10.78 -36.56
N LEU A 46 -2.50 -12.05 -36.75
CA LEU A 46 -1.13 -12.47 -37.05
C LEU A 46 -0.83 -12.66 -38.55
N ASP A 47 -1.82 -12.44 -39.42
CA ASP A 47 -1.67 -12.70 -40.86
C ASP A 47 -0.56 -11.82 -41.46
N GLY A 48 0.30 -12.43 -42.27
CA GLY A 48 1.46 -11.78 -42.89
C GLY A 48 2.62 -11.40 -41.95
N LYS A 49 2.64 -11.87 -40.69
CA LYS A 49 3.64 -11.47 -39.67
C LYS A 49 4.56 -12.62 -39.27
N GLU A 50 5.80 -12.29 -38.92
CA GLU A 50 6.70 -13.24 -38.27
C GLU A 50 6.25 -13.47 -36.81
N VAL A 51 6.16 -14.72 -36.37
CA VAL A 51 5.65 -15.05 -35.02
C VAL A 51 6.66 -15.86 -34.22
N ILE A 52 7.26 -15.23 -33.21
CA ILE A 52 8.22 -15.86 -32.30
C ILE A 52 7.52 -16.28 -31.01
N ARG A 53 7.50 -17.58 -30.75
CA ARG A 53 6.84 -18.19 -29.59
C ARG A 53 7.90 -18.67 -28.61
N LYS A 54 7.95 -18.06 -27.42
CA LYS A 54 8.80 -18.52 -26.30
C LYS A 54 7.96 -18.97 -25.11
N GLY A 55 8.49 -19.88 -24.30
CA GLY A 55 7.83 -20.51 -23.15
C GLY A 55 7.69 -19.58 -21.93
N MET A 56 6.93 -20.01 -20.92
CA MET A 56 6.63 -19.17 -19.74
C MET A 56 7.87 -18.83 -18.89
N THR A 57 8.92 -19.65 -18.92
CA THR A 57 10.18 -19.44 -18.17
C THR A 57 11.21 -18.59 -18.91
N GLU A 58 10.90 -18.17 -20.14
CA GLU A 58 11.82 -17.49 -21.06
C GLU A 58 11.42 -16.00 -21.21
N GLU A 59 11.15 -15.33 -20.08
CA GLU A 59 10.77 -13.91 -20.06
C GLU A 59 11.90 -13.03 -20.62
N ILE A 60 13.12 -13.20 -20.10
CA ILE A 60 14.29 -12.44 -20.54
C ILE A 60 14.62 -12.72 -22.02
N ASP A 61 14.50 -13.98 -22.47
CA ASP A 61 14.78 -14.34 -23.86
C ASP A 61 13.80 -13.68 -24.85
N ARG A 62 12.57 -13.37 -24.42
CA ARG A 62 11.63 -12.57 -25.24
C ARG A 62 12.06 -11.11 -25.33
N CYS A 63 12.54 -10.53 -24.24
CA CYS A 63 13.01 -9.15 -24.21
C CYS A 63 14.26 -8.97 -25.09
N VAL A 64 15.22 -9.90 -24.97
CA VAL A 64 16.45 -9.89 -25.79
C VAL A 64 16.08 -10.04 -27.27
N GLU A 65 15.21 -10.99 -27.61
CA GLU A 65 14.74 -11.17 -28.98
C GLU A 65 14.07 -9.91 -29.53
N ALA A 66 13.20 -9.27 -28.73
CA ALA A 66 12.52 -8.05 -29.17
C ALA A 66 13.51 -6.94 -29.49
N TYR A 67 14.57 -6.80 -28.69
CA TYR A 67 15.63 -5.83 -28.94
C TYR A 67 16.44 -6.16 -30.20
N GLU A 68 16.87 -7.41 -30.38
CA GLU A 68 17.65 -7.82 -31.55
C GLU A 68 16.87 -7.63 -32.87
N GLN A 69 15.59 -7.98 -32.89
CA GLN A 69 14.73 -7.77 -34.07
C GLN A 69 14.54 -6.27 -34.36
N ALA A 70 14.33 -5.46 -33.32
CA ALA A 70 14.19 -4.01 -33.50
C ALA A 70 15.49 -3.34 -33.96
N ARG A 71 16.66 -3.83 -33.53
CA ARG A 71 17.97 -3.35 -34.02
C ARG A 71 18.18 -3.63 -35.51
N GLN A 72 17.53 -4.65 -36.05
CA GLN A 72 17.51 -4.93 -37.49
C GLN A 72 16.55 -4.01 -38.27
N GLY A 73 15.92 -3.05 -37.60
CA GLY A 73 15.01 -2.08 -38.21
C GLY A 73 13.55 -2.54 -38.25
N LYS A 74 13.20 -3.69 -37.65
CA LYS A 74 11.83 -4.21 -37.64
C LYS A 74 10.96 -3.50 -36.60
N ILE A 75 9.65 -3.49 -36.85
CA ILE A 75 8.62 -3.13 -35.87
C ILE A 75 8.20 -4.41 -35.14
N VAL A 76 8.45 -4.45 -33.83
CA VAL A 76 8.22 -5.62 -32.99
C VAL A 76 7.07 -5.35 -32.03
N ALA A 77 6.03 -6.18 -32.03
CA ALA A 77 5.05 -6.19 -30.95
C ALA A 77 5.34 -7.31 -29.95
N LEU A 78 5.81 -6.93 -28.76
CA LEU A 78 5.95 -7.83 -27.62
C LEU A 78 4.66 -7.80 -26.80
N ILE A 79 3.84 -8.84 -26.96
CA ILE A 79 2.46 -8.87 -26.44
C ILE A 79 2.38 -9.45 -25.02
N SER A 80 1.52 -8.88 -24.19
CA SER A 80 1.19 -9.32 -22.83
C SER A 80 -0.32 -9.29 -22.61
N SER A 81 -0.86 -10.28 -21.89
CA SER A 81 -2.26 -10.23 -21.47
C SER A 81 -2.47 -9.19 -20.38
N GLY A 82 -3.65 -8.59 -20.34
CA GLY A 82 -3.95 -7.51 -19.42
C GLY A 82 -3.24 -6.23 -19.85
N ASP A 83 -2.62 -5.56 -18.88
CA ASP A 83 -1.72 -4.44 -19.12
C ASP A 83 -0.27 -4.93 -19.12
N VAL A 84 0.56 -4.43 -20.03
CA VAL A 84 1.97 -4.86 -20.16
C VAL A 84 2.85 -4.41 -18.98
N GLY A 85 2.44 -3.37 -18.26
CA GLY A 85 3.09 -2.85 -17.05
C GLY A 85 2.64 -3.52 -15.75
N VAL A 86 1.54 -4.30 -15.76
CA VAL A 86 1.02 -4.96 -14.55
C VAL A 86 1.42 -6.44 -14.54
N TYR A 87 2.53 -6.75 -13.86
CA TYR A 87 3.12 -8.11 -13.82
C TYR A 87 3.37 -8.69 -15.23
N GLY A 88 3.63 -7.82 -16.21
CA GLY A 88 3.85 -8.15 -17.61
C GLY A 88 5.28 -7.89 -18.08
N MET A 89 5.47 -7.79 -19.40
CA MET A 89 6.79 -7.74 -20.02
C MET A 89 7.48 -6.36 -20.00
N ALA A 90 6.81 -5.27 -19.62
CA ALA A 90 7.40 -3.93 -19.71
C ALA A 90 8.66 -3.78 -18.84
N GLY A 91 8.57 -4.15 -17.56
CA GLY A 91 9.69 -4.07 -16.60
C GLY A 91 10.93 -4.85 -17.08
N PRO A 92 10.81 -6.17 -17.30
CA PRO A 92 11.91 -6.98 -17.83
C PRO A 92 12.47 -6.47 -19.16
N THR A 93 11.64 -5.87 -20.02
CA THR A 93 12.13 -5.30 -21.28
C THR A 93 12.99 -4.08 -21.05
N PHE A 94 12.55 -3.14 -20.21
CA PHE A 94 13.37 -1.96 -19.89
C PHE A 94 14.69 -2.34 -19.20
N GLU A 95 14.69 -3.34 -18.32
CA GLU A 95 15.93 -3.86 -17.71
C GLU A 95 16.93 -4.35 -18.77
N VAL A 96 16.47 -5.17 -19.73
CA VAL A 96 17.32 -5.66 -20.83
C VAL A 96 17.79 -4.52 -21.73
N LEU A 97 16.92 -3.58 -22.05
CA LEU A 97 17.27 -2.40 -22.87
C LEU A 97 18.36 -1.57 -22.20
N PHE A 98 18.20 -1.21 -20.93
CA PHE A 98 19.20 -0.42 -20.20
C PHE A 98 20.54 -1.16 -20.07
N GLN A 99 20.51 -2.47 -19.79
CA GLN A 99 21.73 -3.30 -19.77
C GLN A 99 22.43 -3.35 -21.15
N SER A 100 21.66 -3.21 -22.23
CA SER A 100 22.16 -3.20 -23.60
C SER A 100 22.57 -1.81 -24.09
N GLY A 101 22.64 -0.81 -23.19
CA GLY A 101 23.05 0.56 -23.50
C GLY A 101 22.00 1.43 -24.19
N TRP A 102 20.74 0.98 -24.25
CA TRP A 102 19.64 1.80 -24.77
C TRP A 102 19.27 2.90 -23.78
N ALA A 103 18.96 4.09 -24.29
CA ALA A 103 18.35 5.19 -23.56
C ALA A 103 17.13 5.74 -24.31
N PRO A 104 16.16 6.37 -23.61
CA PRO A 104 15.06 7.07 -24.25
C PRO A 104 15.59 8.07 -25.30
N GLY A 105 15.11 7.95 -26.54
CA GLY A 105 15.52 8.81 -27.65
C GLY A 105 16.76 8.35 -28.44
N SER A 106 17.40 7.23 -28.08
CA SER A 106 18.54 6.69 -28.82
C SER A 106 18.19 5.40 -29.58
N GLY A 107 18.32 5.40 -30.91
CA GLY A 107 18.25 4.19 -31.73
C GLY A 107 16.84 3.61 -31.86
N VAL A 108 16.56 2.51 -31.15
CA VAL A 108 15.28 1.80 -31.20
C VAL A 108 14.20 2.60 -30.46
N GLU A 109 13.08 2.86 -31.14
CA GLU A 109 11.92 3.47 -30.49
C GLU A 109 11.21 2.46 -29.59
N VAL A 110 10.72 2.89 -28.42
CA VAL A 110 9.98 2.04 -27.50
C VAL A 110 8.68 2.71 -27.10
N GLU A 111 7.57 2.02 -27.30
CA GLU A 111 6.24 2.50 -26.95
C GLU A 111 5.53 1.49 -26.04
N VAL A 112 4.97 1.97 -24.94
CA VAL A 112 4.11 1.19 -24.05
C VAL A 112 2.66 1.41 -24.43
N VAL A 113 2.00 0.36 -24.90
CA VAL A 113 0.58 0.38 -25.28
C VAL A 113 -0.26 -0.24 -24.15
N PRO A 114 -1.09 0.55 -23.45
CA PRO A 114 -1.82 0.08 -22.28
C PRO A 114 -2.97 -0.87 -22.66
N GLY A 115 -3.28 -1.76 -21.73
CA GLY A 115 -4.37 -2.73 -21.85
C GLY A 115 -5.24 -2.80 -20.60
N SER A 116 -6.47 -3.31 -20.75
CA SER A 116 -7.34 -3.53 -19.59
C SER A 116 -6.79 -4.66 -18.72
N THR A 117 -6.28 -4.30 -17.55
CA THR A 117 -5.68 -5.26 -16.61
C THR A 117 -6.71 -6.22 -16.00
N ALA A 118 -6.26 -7.38 -15.53
CA ALA A 118 -7.15 -8.45 -15.07
C ALA A 118 -8.02 -8.04 -13.88
N LEU A 119 -7.52 -7.19 -12.96
CA LEU A 119 -8.30 -6.71 -11.81
C LEU A 119 -9.52 -5.90 -12.26
N SER A 120 -9.35 -5.02 -13.25
CA SER A 120 -10.46 -4.18 -13.75
C SER A 120 -11.45 -5.03 -14.54
N ALA A 121 -10.94 -5.96 -15.36
CA ALA A 121 -11.78 -6.89 -16.09
C ALA A 121 -12.60 -7.80 -15.16
N CYS A 122 -11.98 -8.34 -14.09
CA CYS A 122 -12.68 -9.19 -13.12
C CYS A 122 -13.68 -8.38 -12.29
N ALA A 123 -13.34 -7.15 -11.90
CA ALA A 123 -14.24 -6.28 -11.14
C ALA A 123 -15.51 -5.95 -11.93
N ALA A 124 -15.38 -5.64 -13.23
CA ALA A 124 -16.51 -5.36 -14.11
C ALA A 124 -17.50 -6.54 -14.25
N LEU A 125 -17.04 -7.77 -14.02
CA LEU A 125 -17.89 -8.97 -14.06
C LEU A 125 -18.66 -9.23 -12.76
N VAL A 126 -18.29 -8.59 -11.65
CA VAL A 126 -18.84 -8.88 -10.31
C VAL A 126 -19.50 -7.68 -9.65
N GLY A 127 -19.36 -6.48 -10.22
CA GLY A 127 -19.99 -5.25 -9.73
C GLY A 127 -19.00 -4.08 -9.66
N ALA A 128 -18.85 -3.51 -8.47
CA ALA A 128 -17.97 -2.37 -8.22
C ALA A 128 -17.10 -2.58 -6.96
N PRO A 129 -16.30 -3.66 -6.88
CA PRO A 129 -15.46 -3.92 -5.71
C PRO A 129 -14.26 -2.97 -5.58
N LEU A 130 -13.88 -2.25 -6.63
CA LEU A 130 -12.66 -1.41 -6.68
C LEU A 130 -12.94 0.09 -6.58
N THR A 131 -14.12 0.50 -6.11
CA THR A 131 -14.50 1.92 -6.01
C THR A 131 -13.78 2.68 -4.90
N HIS A 132 -13.31 1.97 -3.87
CA HIS A 132 -12.48 2.53 -2.79
C HIS A 132 -11.02 2.10 -2.99
N ASP A 133 -10.13 2.63 -2.14
CA ASP A 133 -8.71 2.29 -2.11
C ASP A 133 -8.47 0.78 -2.21
N PHE A 134 -7.65 0.38 -3.18
CA PHE A 134 -7.32 -1.00 -3.46
C PHE A 134 -5.82 -1.16 -3.73
N CYS A 135 -5.32 -2.37 -3.56
CA CYS A 135 -3.97 -2.75 -3.97
C CYS A 135 -3.98 -4.04 -4.80
N SER A 136 -2.99 -4.20 -5.66
CA SER A 136 -2.72 -5.47 -6.34
C SER A 136 -1.48 -6.14 -5.75
N ILE A 137 -1.57 -7.45 -5.49
CA ILE A 137 -0.46 -8.24 -4.94
C ILE A 137 -0.34 -9.54 -5.73
N SER A 138 0.84 -9.79 -6.30
CA SER A 138 1.17 -11.09 -6.87
C SER A 138 1.57 -12.06 -5.75
N LEU A 139 1.02 -13.27 -5.77
CA LEU A 139 1.41 -14.37 -4.88
C LEU A 139 2.53 -15.26 -5.47
N SER A 140 3.11 -14.87 -6.61
CA SER A 140 4.27 -15.57 -7.16
C SER A 140 5.53 -15.20 -6.37
N ASP A 141 6.13 -16.18 -5.72
CA ASP A 141 7.38 -16.07 -4.96
C ASP A 141 8.62 -16.47 -5.77
N LEU A 142 8.48 -16.65 -7.09
CA LEU A 142 9.57 -17.08 -7.98
C LEU A 142 10.78 -16.13 -7.91
N LEU A 143 10.52 -14.82 -7.91
CA LEU A 143 11.54 -13.76 -7.87
C LEU A 143 11.34 -12.82 -6.67
N THR A 144 10.34 -13.06 -5.83
CA THR A 144 10.04 -12.23 -4.65
C THR A 144 9.93 -13.13 -3.42
N PRO A 145 10.82 -12.99 -2.42
CA PRO A 145 10.76 -13.80 -1.22
C PRO A 145 9.41 -13.69 -0.51
N TRP A 146 8.85 -14.84 -0.07
CA TRP A 146 7.56 -14.89 0.63
C TRP A 146 7.42 -13.88 1.79
N PRO A 147 8.43 -13.65 2.67
CA PRO A 147 8.32 -12.67 3.74
C PRO A 147 7.98 -11.24 3.26
N VAL A 148 8.43 -10.86 2.06
CA VAL A 148 8.09 -9.57 1.45
C VAL A 148 6.61 -9.54 1.03
N ILE A 149 6.12 -10.62 0.42
CA ILE A 149 4.71 -10.76 0.03
C ILE A 149 3.81 -10.76 1.26
N ALA A 150 4.17 -11.53 2.29
CA ALA A 150 3.44 -11.60 3.56
C ALA A 150 3.34 -10.23 4.24
N ARG A 151 4.44 -9.45 4.27
CA ARG A 151 4.44 -8.08 4.80
C ARG A 151 3.51 -7.15 4.01
N ARG A 152 3.45 -7.28 2.67
CA ARG A 152 2.53 -6.50 1.84
C ARG A 152 1.07 -6.85 2.12
N LEU A 153 0.76 -8.15 2.27
CA LEU A 153 -0.58 -8.62 2.62
C LEU A 153 -1.02 -8.14 4.01
N ASP A 154 -0.11 -8.21 4.99
CA ASP A 154 -0.37 -7.74 6.35
C ASP A 154 -0.64 -6.23 6.39
N ALA A 155 0.18 -5.43 5.70
CA ALA A 155 -0.02 -3.99 5.56
C ALA A 155 -1.34 -3.65 4.84
N ALA A 156 -1.67 -4.35 3.75
CA ALA A 156 -2.93 -4.17 3.04
C ALA A 156 -4.15 -4.55 3.91
N GLY A 157 -4.00 -5.60 4.72
CA GLY A 157 -4.98 -6.02 5.71
C GLY A 157 -5.24 -4.93 6.73
N ARG A 158 -4.16 -4.46 7.40
CA ARG A 158 -4.19 -3.43 8.44
C ARG A 158 -4.77 -2.10 7.95
N ALA A 159 -4.41 -1.68 6.74
CA ALA A 159 -4.89 -0.42 6.15
C ALA A 159 -6.24 -0.57 5.41
N ASP A 160 -6.96 -1.68 5.58
CA ASP A 160 -8.30 -1.94 5.03
C ASP A 160 -8.45 -1.73 3.50
N PHE A 161 -7.40 -1.98 2.73
CA PHE A 161 -7.46 -1.90 1.25
C PHE A 161 -8.29 -3.03 0.66
N VAL A 162 -9.06 -2.81 -0.40
CA VAL A 162 -9.52 -3.93 -1.24
C VAL A 162 -8.29 -4.61 -1.87
N VAL A 163 -8.23 -5.94 -1.88
CA VAL A 163 -7.04 -6.67 -2.35
C VAL A 163 -7.34 -7.47 -3.62
N ALA A 164 -6.62 -7.19 -4.70
CA ALA A 164 -6.63 -8.00 -5.92
C ALA A 164 -5.39 -8.91 -5.98
N LEU A 165 -5.58 -10.22 -5.84
CA LEU A 165 -4.51 -11.20 -5.89
C LEU A 165 -4.27 -11.70 -7.32
N TYR A 166 -3.04 -11.52 -7.78
CA TYR A 166 -2.52 -12.07 -9.03
C TYR A 166 -1.70 -13.33 -8.77
N ASN A 167 -1.61 -14.17 -9.78
CA ASN A 167 -0.84 -15.42 -9.74
C ASN A 167 -1.16 -16.27 -8.48
N PRO A 168 -2.45 -16.42 -8.09
CA PRO A 168 -2.81 -16.88 -6.75
C PRO A 168 -2.43 -18.33 -6.48
N LYS A 169 -2.42 -19.18 -7.53
CA LYS A 169 -2.10 -20.60 -7.43
C LYS A 169 -1.49 -21.11 -8.74
N SER A 170 -0.58 -22.06 -8.64
CA SER A 170 -0.06 -22.82 -9.78
C SER A 170 0.13 -24.29 -9.39
N GLY A 171 0.52 -25.15 -10.35
CA GLY A 171 0.79 -26.56 -10.04
C GLY A 171 1.86 -26.77 -8.96
N ARG A 172 2.81 -25.84 -8.80
CA ARG A 172 3.86 -25.88 -7.77
C ARG A 172 3.55 -25.01 -6.54
N ARG A 173 2.71 -23.99 -6.71
CA ARG A 173 2.38 -22.98 -5.67
C ARG A 173 0.95 -23.17 -5.19
N THR A 174 0.76 -24.00 -4.17
CA THR A 174 -0.57 -24.31 -3.62
C THR A 174 -0.81 -23.73 -2.23
N ARG A 175 0.25 -23.37 -1.49
CA ARG A 175 0.17 -22.92 -0.08
C ARG A 175 0.01 -21.41 0.07
N GLN A 176 0.45 -20.62 -0.91
CA GLN A 176 0.49 -19.15 -0.85
C GLN A 176 -0.90 -18.55 -0.65
N ILE A 177 -1.91 -19.07 -1.36
CA ILE A 177 -3.29 -18.61 -1.22
C ILE A 177 -3.86 -18.84 0.19
N VAL A 178 -3.54 -19.99 0.80
CA VAL A 178 -3.95 -20.33 2.18
C VAL A 178 -3.25 -19.42 3.18
N GLN A 179 -1.97 -19.11 2.97
CA GLN A 179 -1.25 -18.19 3.85
C GLN A 179 -1.75 -16.74 3.70
N ALA A 180 -2.06 -16.31 2.47
CA ALA A 180 -2.65 -14.99 2.22
C ALA A 180 -4.00 -14.84 2.93
N GLN A 181 -4.86 -15.87 2.83
CA GLN A 181 -6.12 -15.95 3.57
C GLN A 181 -5.89 -15.80 5.08
N ARG A 182 -4.97 -16.58 5.67
CA ARG A 182 -4.65 -16.53 7.10
C ARG A 182 -4.15 -15.17 7.57
N ILE A 183 -3.34 -14.48 6.75
CA ILE A 183 -2.83 -13.15 7.08
C ILE A 183 -3.99 -12.14 7.09
N LEU A 184 -4.82 -12.14 6.04
CA LEU A 184 -5.93 -11.19 5.93
C LEU A 184 -7.03 -11.42 6.99
N LEU A 185 -7.26 -12.67 7.41
CA LEU A 185 -8.18 -13.01 8.50
C LEU A 185 -7.78 -12.42 9.87
N ARG A 186 -6.53 -11.95 10.04
CA ARG A 186 -6.12 -11.25 11.26
C ARG A 186 -6.71 -9.84 11.35
N HIS A 187 -7.10 -9.27 10.21
CA HIS A 187 -7.50 -7.86 10.09
C HIS A 187 -8.96 -7.70 9.62
N ARG A 188 -9.60 -8.79 9.19
CA ARG A 188 -10.93 -8.77 8.53
C ARG A 188 -11.83 -9.87 9.04
N ARG A 189 -13.13 -9.64 8.85
CA ARG A 189 -14.16 -10.61 9.23
C ARG A 189 -14.07 -11.86 8.33
N PRO A 190 -14.29 -13.07 8.87
CA PRO A 190 -14.32 -14.30 8.07
C PRO A 190 -15.29 -14.25 6.89
N HIS A 191 -16.40 -13.52 7.05
CA HIS A 191 -17.48 -13.36 6.08
C HIS A 191 -17.24 -12.24 5.06
N THR A 192 -16.08 -11.57 5.08
CA THR A 192 -15.74 -10.53 4.10
C THR A 192 -15.89 -11.08 2.67
N PRO A 193 -16.61 -10.39 1.77
CA PRO A 193 -16.87 -10.91 0.43
C PRO A 193 -15.60 -11.09 -0.41
N VAL A 194 -15.55 -12.20 -1.15
CA VAL A 194 -14.49 -12.53 -2.09
C VAL A 194 -15.09 -12.96 -3.43
N ALA A 195 -14.52 -12.48 -4.53
CA ALA A 195 -14.82 -12.96 -5.87
C ALA A 195 -13.60 -13.68 -6.45
N VAL A 196 -13.78 -14.94 -6.84
CA VAL A 196 -12.77 -15.74 -7.53
C VAL A 196 -13.15 -15.81 -9.00
N VAL A 197 -12.41 -15.10 -9.86
CA VAL A 197 -12.72 -14.98 -11.29
C VAL A 197 -11.66 -15.68 -12.11
N LYS A 198 -12.05 -16.75 -12.81
CA LYS A 198 -11.18 -17.57 -13.66
C LYS A 198 -11.47 -17.26 -15.13
N SER A 199 -10.42 -17.02 -15.91
CA SER A 199 -10.50 -16.81 -17.37
C SER A 199 -11.51 -15.72 -17.80
N ALA A 200 -11.51 -14.57 -17.12
CA ALA A 200 -12.38 -13.43 -17.42
C ALA A 200 -12.40 -13.10 -18.92
N TYR A 201 -13.61 -12.95 -19.48
CA TYR A 201 -13.90 -12.70 -20.89
C TYR A 201 -13.30 -13.72 -21.88
N ARG A 202 -13.05 -14.95 -21.44
CA ARG A 202 -12.62 -16.06 -22.31
C ARG A 202 -13.62 -17.22 -22.23
N LYS A 203 -13.49 -18.18 -23.14
CA LYS A 203 -14.41 -19.34 -23.27
C LYS A 203 -14.66 -20.13 -21.97
N ARG A 204 -13.67 -20.16 -21.05
CA ARG A 204 -13.78 -20.88 -19.75
C ARG A 204 -13.99 -19.94 -18.56
N GLN A 205 -14.66 -18.81 -18.79
CA GLN A 205 -15.00 -17.88 -17.71
C GLN A 205 -15.79 -18.61 -16.61
N ASN A 206 -15.33 -18.48 -15.37
CA ASN A 206 -16.03 -18.99 -14.20
C ASN A 206 -15.86 -17.99 -13.06
N ILE A 207 -16.96 -17.67 -12.39
CA ILE A 207 -17.02 -16.70 -11.29
C ILE A 207 -17.59 -17.44 -10.09
N GLN A 208 -16.86 -17.41 -8.98
CA GLN A 208 -17.32 -17.92 -7.68
C GLN A 208 -17.33 -16.77 -6.69
N MET A 209 -18.52 -16.40 -6.24
CA MET A 209 -18.70 -15.51 -5.09
C MET A 209 -18.61 -16.34 -3.81
N THR A 210 -17.78 -15.92 -2.88
CA THR A 210 -17.47 -16.64 -1.64
C THR A 210 -17.11 -15.65 -0.53
N THR A 211 -16.62 -16.15 0.59
CA THR A 211 -16.14 -15.36 1.73
C THR A 211 -14.65 -15.56 1.95
N LEU A 212 -14.03 -14.67 2.72
CA LEU A 212 -12.60 -14.72 3.03
C LEU A 212 -12.20 -16.06 3.67
N GLU A 213 -13.00 -16.62 4.58
CA GLU A 213 -12.72 -17.91 5.21
C GLU A 213 -12.80 -19.11 4.25
N ASN A 214 -13.59 -19.01 3.18
CA ASN A 214 -13.85 -20.12 2.24
C ASN A 214 -13.08 -19.97 0.91
N MET A 215 -12.40 -18.84 0.67
CA MET A 215 -11.80 -18.55 -0.64
C MET A 215 -10.74 -19.56 -1.10
N ALA A 216 -10.04 -20.22 -0.17
CA ALA A 216 -8.98 -21.17 -0.50
C ALA A 216 -9.51 -22.49 -1.09
N ASP A 217 -10.79 -22.81 -0.87
CA ASP A 217 -11.43 -24.04 -1.33
C ASP A 217 -12.01 -23.91 -2.75
N CYS A 218 -12.06 -22.70 -3.30
CA CYS A 218 -12.51 -22.45 -4.66
C CYS A 218 -11.56 -23.01 -5.73
N ASP A 219 -12.07 -23.18 -6.96
CA ASP A 219 -11.26 -23.52 -8.15
C ASP A 219 -10.35 -22.35 -8.57
N ILE A 220 -9.18 -22.27 -7.92
CA ILE A 220 -8.14 -21.29 -8.18
C ILE A 220 -7.03 -21.93 -9.01
N GLY A 221 -6.64 -21.28 -10.11
CA GLY A 221 -5.51 -21.68 -10.94
C GLY A 221 -4.72 -20.48 -11.48
N MET A 222 -3.88 -20.74 -12.48
CA MET A 222 -3.00 -19.72 -13.05
C MET A 222 -3.73 -18.63 -13.85
N LEU A 223 -4.98 -18.87 -14.25
CA LEU A 223 -5.83 -17.93 -14.99
C LEU A 223 -6.88 -17.27 -14.08
N THR A 224 -6.65 -17.27 -12.77
CA THR A 224 -7.58 -16.77 -11.77
C THR A 224 -7.07 -15.48 -11.16
N THR A 225 -7.97 -14.51 -10.98
CA THR A 225 -7.77 -13.34 -10.12
C THR A 225 -8.74 -13.45 -8.95
N VAL A 226 -8.26 -13.15 -7.74
CA VAL A 226 -9.10 -13.15 -6.53
C VAL A 226 -9.25 -11.71 -6.05
N LEU A 227 -10.49 -11.23 -5.96
CA LEU A 227 -10.82 -9.91 -5.43
C LEU A 227 -11.37 -10.06 -4.01
N ILE A 228 -10.70 -9.49 -3.02
CA ILE A 228 -11.06 -9.58 -1.61
C ILE A 228 -11.51 -8.19 -1.15
N GLY A 229 -12.77 -8.09 -0.73
CA GLY A 229 -13.35 -6.86 -0.22
C GLY A 229 -12.66 -6.35 1.05
N ASN A 230 -12.86 -5.06 1.34
CA ASN A 230 -12.54 -4.45 2.63
C ASN A 230 -13.69 -4.59 3.65
N ASN A 231 -13.55 -4.00 4.83
CA ASN A 231 -14.57 -4.11 5.89
C ASN A 231 -15.93 -3.49 5.53
N SER A 232 -15.97 -2.58 4.54
CA SER A 232 -17.20 -1.96 4.06
C SER A 232 -17.82 -2.68 2.85
N THR A 233 -17.12 -3.66 2.30
CA THR A 233 -17.57 -4.38 1.09
C THR A 233 -18.71 -5.33 1.43
N TYR A 234 -19.76 -5.33 0.60
CA TYR A 234 -20.88 -6.27 0.72
C TYR A 234 -21.28 -6.83 -0.65
N VAL A 235 -22.07 -7.89 -0.63
CA VAL A 235 -22.73 -8.44 -1.82
C VAL A 235 -24.23 -8.29 -1.63
N ARG A 236 -24.91 -7.74 -2.64
CA ARG A 236 -26.36 -7.63 -2.68
C ARG A 236 -26.84 -8.08 -4.06
N ASP A 237 -27.78 -9.03 -4.08
CA ASP A 237 -28.36 -9.57 -5.31
C ASP A 237 -27.29 -10.04 -6.33
N GLY A 238 -26.22 -10.65 -5.82
CA GLY A 238 -25.09 -11.13 -6.63
C GLY A 238 -24.09 -10.06 -7.06
N VAL A 239 -24.30 -8.78 -6.71
CA VAL A 239 -23.42 -7.66 -7.04
C VAL A 239 -22.53 -7.33 -5.84
N MET A 240 -21.22 -7.42 -6.04
CA MET A 240 -20.20 -7.04 -5.05
C MET A 240 -19.92 -5.53 -5.14
N ILE A 241 -20.07 -4.82 -4.02
CA ILE A 241 -19.95 -3.37 -3.95
C ILE A 241 -19.04 -3.00 -2.79
N THR A 242 -18.05 -2.16 -3.08
CA THR A 242 -17.32 -1.42 -2.05
C THR A 242 -17.82 0.02 -2.06
N PRO A 243 -18.58 0.47 -1.04
CA PRO A 243 -19.15 1.81 -1.03
C PRO A 243 -18.09 2.89 -1.11
N ARG A 244 -18.37 3.95 -1.89
CA ARG A 244 -17.50 5.13 -1.99
C ARG A 244 -17.46 6.00 -0.72
N GLY A 245 -18.35 5.73 0.25
CA GLY A 245 -18.46 6.51 1.50
C GLY A 245 -19.55 7.58 1.53
N TYR A 246 -20.48 7.63 0.56
CA TYR A 246 -21.62 8.57 0.58
C TYR A 246 -22.44 8.48 1.87
N ALA A 247 -22.57 7.30 2.46
CA ALA A 247 -23.27 7.09 3.73
C ALA A 247 -22.60 7.82 4.91
N ASN A 248 -21.31 8.13 4.83
CA ASN A 248 -20.63 8.94 5.85
C ASN A 248 -21.05 10.41 5.81
N LYS A 249 -21.78 10.80 4.76
CA LYS A 249 -22.11 12.19 4.49
C LYS A 249 -23.58 12.47 4.33
N TYR A 250 -24.36 11.51 3.83
CA TYR A 250 -25.76 11.69 3.50
C TYR A 250 -26.59 10.62 4.18
N THR A 251 -27.77 11.01 4.68
CA THR A 251 -28.76 10.11 5.31
C THR A 251 -29.22 8.97 4.39
N ASN A 252 -29.06 9.14 3.08
CA ASN A 252 -29.19 8.14 2.01
C ASN A 252 -28.31 8.59 0.83
N LEU A 253 -28.10 7.77 -0.21
CA LEU A 253 -27.26 8.12 -1.37
C LEU A 253 -27.57 9.49 -2.01
N THR A 254 -28.84 9.92 -1.97
CA THR A 254 -29.33 11.21 -2.48
C THR A 254 -29.98 12.07 -1.38
N GLY A 255 -29.76 11.72 -0.11
CA GLY A 255 -30.40 12.35 1.03
C GLY A 255 -29.81 13.70 1.39
N LYS A 256 -30.38 14.33 2.42
CA LYS A 256 -29.76 15.49 3.05
C LYS A 256 -28.41 15.10 3.67
N ALA A 257 -27.47 16.05 3.66
CA ALA A 257 -26.23 15.89 4.40
C ALA A 257 -26.54 15.62 5.88
N LEU A 258 -25.74 14.75 6.49
CA LEU A 258 -25.79 14.48 7.93
C LEU A 258 -25.44 15.76 8.69
N ASP A 259 -25.86 15.85 9.96
CA ASP A 259 -25.59 17.03 10.77
C ASP A 259 -24.09 17.33 10.85
N GLY A 260 -23.74 18.59 10.60
CA GLY A 260 -22.37 19.06 10.44
C GLY A 260 -21.87 18.98 9.00
N GLU A 261 -22.23 17.96 8.23
CA GLU A 261 -21.70 17.75 6.88
C GLU A 261 -22.30 18.71 5.83
N GLN A 262 -21.51 19.03 4.80
CA GLN A 262 -21.94 19.92 3.72
C GLN A 262 -21.67 19.33 2.33
N ALA A 263 -22.66 19.35 1.44
CA ALA A 263 -22.50 18.89 0.06
C ALA A 263 -21.33 19.61 -0.65
N GLY A 264 -20.55 18.88 -1.45
CA GLY A 264 -19.40 19.41 -2.19
C GLY A 264 -18.15 19.77 -1.36
N ARG A 265 -18.19 19.69 -0.01
CA ARG A 265 -17.00 19.84 0.87
C ARG A 265 -16.33 18.48 1.16
N SER A 266 -15.15 18.47 1.77
CA SER A 266 -14.61 17.23 2.37
C SER A 266 -15.47 16.80 3.57
N LEU A 267 -15.31 15.56 4.05
CA LEU A 267 -15.89 15.18 5.34
C LEU A 267 -15.35 16.10 6.43
N ASN A 268 -16.19 16.48 7.38
CA ASN A 268 -15.74 17.28 8.52
C ASN A 268 -14.68 16.56 9.34
N MET A 269 -14.78 15.23 9.40
CA MET A 269 -13.80 14.31 9.98
C MET A 269 -12.52 14.14 9.15
N GLY A 270 -12.24 15.04 8.18
CA GLY A 270 -10.99 15.07 7.41
C GLY A 270 -9.76 15.31 8.29
N LEU A 271 -8.62 15.73 7.71
CA LEU A 271 -7.34 15.84 8.46
C LEU A 271 -7.46 16.69 9.75
N GLU A 272 -8.23 17.78 9.72
CA GLU A 272 -8.46 18.60 10.92
C GLU A 272 -9.52 18.00 11.86
N GLY A 273 -10.54 17.34 11.32
CA GLY A 273 -11.55 16.64 12.13
C GLY A 273 -11.00 15.40 12.84
N TRP A 274 -10.07 14.68 12.22
CA TRP A 274 -9.28 13.63 12.84
C TRP A 274 -8.58 14.13 14.11
N LYS A 275 -7.86 15.25 14.02
CA LYS A 275 -7.20 15.85 15.18
C LYS A 275 -8.23 16.22 16.26
N SER A 276 -9.40 16.72 15.86
CA SER A 276 -10.51 16.99 16.79
C SER A 276 -11.06 15.71 17.45
N CYS A 277 -11.07 14.58 16.76
CA CYS A 277 -11.50 13.29 17.33
C CYS A 277 -10.52 12.81 18.40
N VAL A 278 -9.22 12.98 18.16
CA VAL A 278 -8.18 12.65 19.15
C VAL A 278 -8.39 13.46 20.42
N ARG A 279 -8.60 14.79 20.29
CA ARG A 279 -8.87 15.67 21.45
C ARG A 279 -10.15 15.26 22.18
N LYS A 280 -11.26 15.09 21.44
CA LYS A 280 -12.54 14.65 22.00
C LYS A 280 -12.42 13.31 22.75
N TYR A 281 -11.71 12.34 22.19
CA TYR A 281 -11.48 11.04 22.84
C TYR A 281 -10.77 11.22 24.19
N LEU A 282 -9.72 12.06 24.25
CA LEU A 282 -8.98 12.35 25.48
C LEU A 282 -9.83 13.11 26.51
N ASP A 283 -10.77 13.95 26.07
CA ASP A 283 -11.69 14.66 26.97
C ASP A 283 -12.77 13.72 27.53
N GLU A 284 -13.30 12.82 26.71
CA GLU A 284 -14.30 11.81 27.11
C GLU A 284 -13.70 10.69 27.98
N HIS A 285 -12.38 10.48 27.91
CA HIS A 285 -11.65 9.47 28.66
C HIS A 285 -10.51 10.11 29.46
N PRO A 286 -10.80 10.80 30.59
CA PRO A 286 -9.81 11.56 31.34
C PRO A 286 -8.66 10.71 31.92
N ASP A 287 -8.88 9.40 32.08
CA ASP A 287 -7.87 8.43 32.53
C ASP A 287 -7.04 7.83 31.37
N ALA A 288 -7.37 8.13 30.12
CA ALA A 288 -6.66 7.60 28.97
C ALA A 288 -5.28 8.25 28.83
N THR A 289 -4.24 7.43 28.76
CA THR A 289 -2.89 7.91 28.43
C THR A 289 -2.79 8.26 26.94
N LEU A 290 -1.81 9.11 26.58
CA LEU A 290 -1.49 9.38 25.17
C LEU A 290 -1.18 8.11 24.36
N ARG A 291 -0.68 7.05 25.03
CA ARG A 291 -0.46 5.74 24.41
C ARG A 291 -1.76 5.00 24.13
N ASN A 292 -2.74 5.11 25.03
CA ASN A 292 -4.06 4.53 24.80
C ASN A 292 -4.73 5.21 23.59
N ALA A 293 -4.59 6.54 23.47
CA ALA A 293 -5.04 7.27 22.30
C ALA A 293 -4.29 6.82 21.02
N ALA A 294 -2.97 6.77 21.04
CA ALA A 294 -2.16 6.28 19.91
C ALA A 294 -2.59 4.88 19.45
N ALA A 295 -2.85 3.96 20.40
CA ALA A 295 -3.31 2.61 20.09
C ALA A 295 -4.74 2.58 19.57
N TYR A 296 -5.66 3.38 20.13
CA TYR A 296 -7.05 3.48 19.68
C TYR A 296 -7.15 3.98 18.24
N PHE A 297 -6.32 4.97 17.90
CA PHE A 297 -6.28 5.62 16.60
C PHE A 297 -5.33 4.94 15.60
N ASP A 298 -4.61 3.89 16.01
CA ASP A 298 -3.54 3.24 15.24
C ASP A 298 -2.53 4.25 14.62
N ALA A 299 -2.20 5.30 15.38
CA ALA A 299 -1.37 6.41 14.93
C ALA A 299 -0.11 6.54 15.80
N PRO A 300 1.04 6.96 15.22
CA PRO A 300 2.25 7.25 15.98
C PRO A 300 1.98 8.31 17.06
N LEU A 301 2.72 8.24 18.18
CA LEU A 301 2.54 9.19 19.29
C LEU A 301 2.73 10.64 18.83
N GLY A 302 3.66 10.90 17.92
CA GLY A 302 3.86 12.23 17.33
C GLY A 302 2.62 12.80 16.67
N GLU A 303 1.79 11.98 16.01
CA GLU A 303 0.53 12.44 15.38
C GLU A 303 -0.54 12.77 16.43
N ILE A 304 -0.59 12.01 17.52
CA ILE A 304 -1.46 12.32 18.67
C ILE A 304 -1.06 13.67 19.28
N LEU A 305 0.25 13.92 19.43
CA LEU A 305 0.77 15.19 19.95
C LEU A 305 0.50 16.36 19.01
N ASP A 306 0.65 16.18 17.70
CA ASP A 306 0.26 17.17 16.70
C ASP A 306 -1.25 17.48 16.75
N ALA A 307 -2.07 16.46 16.99
CA ALA A 307 -3.51 16.64 17.14
C ALA A 307 -3.85 17.48 18.38
N ILE A 308 -3.17 17.27 19.49
CA ILE A 308 -3.34 18.08 20.71
C ILE A 308 -2.84 19.51 20.47
N ALA A 309 -1.66 19.67 19.86
CA ALA A 309 -1.03 20.98 19.65
C ALA A 309 -1.74 21.88 18.62
N ALA A 310 -2.66 21.33 17.83
CA ALA A 310 -3.37 22.08 16.79
C ALA A 310 -4.42 23.09 17.33
N THR A 311 -4.74 23.08 18.64
CA THR A 311 -5.61 24.09 19.25
C THR A 311 -5.13 24.45 20.66
N PRO A 312 -5.23 25.72 21.09
CA PRO A 312 -4.90 26.15 22.45
C PRO A 312 -6.04 25.92 23.46
N GLU A 313 -7.17 25.32 23.07
CA GLU A 313 -8.35 25.13 23.92
C GLU A 313 -8.10 24.26 25.17
N ALA A 314 -8.90 24.49 26.22
CA ALA A 314 -8.89 23.77 27.51
C ALA A 314 -9.43 22.35 27.37
N GLY A 315 -8.54 21.39 27.09
CA GLY A 315 -8.83 19.95 27.12
C GLY A 315 -8.08 19.24 28.25
N SER A 316 -8.25 17.92 28.35
CA SER A 316 -7.50 17.11 29.32
C SER A 316 -5.99 17.09 29.03
N TYR A 317 -5.55 17.38 27.81
CA TYR A 317 -4.14 17.51 27.48
C TYR A 317 -3.86 18.82 26.74
N HIS A 318 -2.68 19.40 27.02
CA HIS A 318 -2.14 20.52 26.27
C HIS A 318 -0.76 20.15 25.72
N ALA A 319 -0.49 20.54 24.47
CA ALA A 319 0.80 20.32 23.85
C ALA A 319 1.25 21.55 23.06
N ALA A 320 2.54 21.86 23.10
CA ALA A 320 3.16 22.90 22.31
C ALA A 320 4.39 22.32 21.60
N ALA A 321 4.40 22.40 20.26
CA ALA A 321 5.50 21.92 19.46
C ALA A 321 6.77 22.76 19.71
N ILE A 322 7.91 22.08 19.76
CA ILE A 322 9.23 22.69 19.93
C ILE A 322 9.88 22.82 18.55
N ALA A 323 10.42 23.99 18.24
CA ALA A 323 11.16 24.22 17.01
C ALA A 323 12.37 23.27 16.92
N GLU A 324 12.66 22.73 15.72
CA GLU A 324 13.66 21.68 15.53
C GLU A 324 15.06 22.09 16.02
N ASP A 325 15.43 23.35 15.79
CA ASP A 325 16.68 23.97 16.25
C ASP A 325 16.75 24.21 17.77
N ARG A 326 15.62 24.07 18.47
CA ARG A 326 15.48 24.29 19.93
C ARG A 326 15.32 22.99 20.72
N LEU A 327 15.29 21.82 20.06
CA LEU A 327 15.05 20.54 20.74
C LEU A 327 16.13 20.24 21.80
N LEU A 328 17.40 20.49 21.47
CA LEU A 328 18.50 20.25 22.41
C LEU A 328 18.44 21.23 23.60
N ASP A 329 18.18 22.50 23.32
CA ASP A 329 18.01 23.51 24.37
C ASP A 329 16.85 23.15 25.31
N ALA A 330 15.75 22.62 24.76
CA ALA A 330 14.58 22.22 25.55
C ALA A 330 14.88 21.08 26.52
N VAL A 331 15.65 20.06 26.10
CA VAL A 331 16.01 18.96 27.00
C VAL A 331 17.05 19.40 28.04
N LEU A 332 18.03 20.22 27.66
CA LEU A 332 19.03 20.74 28.61
C LEU A 332 18.40 21.68 29.65
N ALA A 333 17.40 22.48 29.26
CA ALA A 333 16.66 23.32 30.19
C ALA A 333 15.93 22.51 31.28
N SER A 334 15.61 21.23 31.02
CA SER A 334 14.91 20.38 31.98
C SER A 334 15.71 20.06 33.24
N GLU A 335 17.04 20.20 33.23
CA GLU A 335 17.90 20.00 34.43
C GLU A 335 17.42 20.78 35.66
N HIS A 336 16.79 21.93 35.43
CA HIS A 336 16.36 22.86 36.45
C HIS A 336 14.89 22.68 36.86
N TRP A 337 14.18 21.68 36.33
CA TRP A 337 12.75 21.45 36.59
C TRP A 337 12.49 20.68 37.91
N GLY A 338 13.55 20.28 38.62
CA GLY A 338 13.47 19.60 39.91
C GLY A 338 13.36 18.08 39.77
N LYS A 339 12.26 17.51 40.28
CA LYS A 339 12.00 16.06 40.23
C LYS A 339 11.53 15.67 38.84
N LEU A 340 12.30 14.83 38.18
CA LEU A 340 12.02 14.35 36.83
C LEU A 340 11.78 12.86 36.79
N ARG A 341 10.97 12.44 35.81
CA ARG A 341 10.67 11.04 35.52
C ARG A 341 10.99 10.75 34.06
N ALA A 342 12.19 10.24 33.79
CA ALA A 342 12.48 9.71 32.48
C ALA A 342 11.78 8.38 32.27
N VAL A 343 11.12 8.22 31.13
CA VAL A 343 10.58 6.92 30.72
C VAL A 343 11.19 6.48 29.40
N VAL A 344 11.80 5.31 29.42
CA VAL A 344 12.42 4.67 28.25
C VAL A 344 11.66 3.40 27.95
N ARG A 345 11.25 3.23 26.70
CA ARG A 345 10.48 2.05 26.27
C ARG A 345 11.24 1.30 25.19
N SER A 346 11.36 -0.01 25.34
CA SER A 346 11.85 -0.86 24.26
C SER A 346 10.73 -1.12 23.25
N ARG A 347 11.11 -1.41 22.01
CA ARG A 347 10.17 -1.86 20.97
C ARG A 347 9.46 -3.16 21.31
N THR A 348 10.03 -3.98 22.19
CA THR A 348 9.44 -5.25 22.65
C THR A 348 8.51 -5.08 23.85
N GLY A 349 8.29 -3.85 24.32
CA GLY A 349 7.33 -3.53 25.38
C GLY A 349 7.91 -3.41 26.79
N ALA A 350 9.22 -3.56 26.97
CA ALA A 350 9.87 -3.28 28.26
C ALA A 350 9.85 -1.77 28.55
N VAL A 351 9.68 -1.42 29.82
CA VAL A 351 9.59 -0.02 30.28
C VAL A 351 10.55 0.16 31.43
N ALA A 352 11.44 1.14 31.32
CA ALA A 352 12.25 1.63 32.42
C ALA A 352 11.75 3.03 32.79
N GLU A 353 11.50 3.24 34.07
CA GLU A 353 11.16 4.54 34.63
C GLU A 353 12.25 4.94 35.61
N LEU A 354 12.86 6.09 35.38
CA LEU A 354 13.97 6.59 36.18
C LEU A 354 13.52 7.90 36.83
N LEU A 355 13.53 7.91 38.16
CA LEU A 355 13.22 9.09 38.96
C LEU A 355 14.52 9.69 39.44
N PHE A 356 14.71 10.99 39.23
CA PHE A 356 15.91 11.68 39.66
C PHE A 356 15.63 13.15 39.98
N GLU A 357 16.50 13.71 40.82
CA GLU A 357 16.54 15.12 41.18
C GLU A 357 17.80 15.73 40.57
N SER A 358 17.65 16.83 39.84
CA SER A 358 18.77 17.57 39.25
C SER A 358 19.69 16.72 38.36
N PRO A 359 19.18 16.19 37.23
CA PRO A 359 20.02 15.43 36.31
C PRO A 359 21.13 16.29 35.71
N HIS A 360 22.19 15.63 35.25
CA HIS A 360 23.14 16.25 34.33
C HIS A 360 23.07 15.57 32.95
N PHE A 361 22.75 16.37 31.94
CA PHE A 361 22.72 15.97 30.54
C PHE A 361 23.97 16.44 29.83
N GLU A 362 24.66 15.51 29.18
CA GLU A 362 25.82 15.79 28.36
C GLU A 362 25.59 15.35 26.91
N HIS A 363 25.54 16.31 25.99
CA HIS A 363 25.39 16.04 24.57
C HIS A 363 26.77 15.86 23.90
N LYS A 364 27.04 14.65 23.41
CA LYS A 364 28.29 14.27 22.74
C LYS A 364 28.02 13.61 21.39
N GLY A 365 28.26 14.35 20.32
CA GLY A 365 28.10 13.86 18.95
C GLY A 365 26.64 13.48 18.67
N ALA A 366 26.38 12.18 18.51
CA ALA A 366 25.04 11.65 18.22
C ALA A 366 24.22 11.28 19.47
N TRP A 367 24.78 11.45 20.67
CA TRP A 367 24.23 10.95 21.92
C TRP A 367 23.95 12.06 22.92
N LEU A 368 22.81 11.95 23.60
CA LEU A 368 22.51 12.68 24.82
C LEU A 368 22.67 11.70 25.98
N ASN A 369 23.55 12.03 26.92
CA ASN A 369 23.87 11.18 28.05
C ASN A 369 23.28 11.78 29.31
N LEU A 370 22.50 10.99 30.04
CA LEU A 370 22.06 11.31 31.38
C LEU A 370 22.88 10.48 32.35
N VAL A 371 23.75 11.14 33.12
CA VAL A 371 24.70 10.49 34.02
C VAL A 371 24.38 10.86 35.45
N THR A 372 24.13 9.84 36.28
CA THR A 372 24.01 9.98 37.73
C THR A 372 24.96 9.01 38.42
N GLY A 373 25.10 9.14 39.75
CA GLY A 373 25.88 8.18 40.53
C GLY A 373 25.31 6.75 40.56
N GLN A 374 24.07 6.55 40.10
CA GLN A 374 23.37 5.26 40.18
C GLN A 374 23.10 4.62 38.81
N PHE A 375 23.05 5.40 37.72
CA PHE A 375 22.82 4.88 36.38
C PHE A 375 23.38 5.81 35.31
N HIS A 376 23.63 5.23 34.14
CA HIS A 376 23.93 5.95 32.90
C HIS A 376 22.85 5.62 31.87
N LEU A 377 22.20 6.63 31.33
CA LEU A 377 21.25 6.50 30.24
C LEU A 377 21.81 7.17 28.99
N HIS A 378 21.95 6.39 27.91
CA HIS A 378 22.40 6.86 26.60
C HIS A 378 21.22 6.95 25.65
N ILE A 379 20.91 8.15 25.18
CA ILE A 379 19.82 8.43 24.23
C ILE A 379 20.45 8.77 22.89
N GLN A 380 20.05 8.07 21.83
CA GLN A 380 20.54 8.33 20.46
C GLN A 380 19.88 9.62 19.93
N TRP A 381 20.37 10.77 20.38
CA TRP A 381 19.81 12.08 20.09
C TRP A 381 19.70 12.39 18.59
N ALA A 382 20.63 11.88 17.77
CA ALA A 382 20.58 12.04 16.32
C ALA A 382 19.33 11.42 15.65
N SER A 383 18.58 10.56 16.37
CA SER A 383 17.30 9.99 15.91
C SER A 383 16.09 10.89 16.20
N VAL A 384 16.21 11.84 17.14
CA VAL A 384 15.15 12.79 17.48
C VAL A 384 14.93 13.75 16.32
N ARG A 385 13.66 13.94 15.94
CA ARG A 385 13.26 14.85 14.87
C ARG A 385 12.24 15.88 15.30
N ARG A 386 11.41 15.55 16.30
CA ARG A 386 10.34 16.42 16.79
C ARG A 386 10.21 16.29 18.29
N GLY A 387 9.70 17.34 18.92
CA GLY A 387 9.37 17.31 20.34
C GLY A 387 8.27 18.29 20.70
N TRP A 388 7.62 18.03 21.83
CA TRP A 388 6.53 18.83 22.36
C TRP A 388 6.68 18.99 23.87
N PHE A 389 6.42 20.19 24.38
CA PHE A 389 6.05 20.35 25.77
C PHE A 389 4.62 19.88 25.94
N VAL A 390 4.35 19.05 26.95
CA VAL A 390 3.04 18.43 27.15
C VAL A 390 2.63 18.56 28.60
N GLN A 391 1.39 18.96 28.84
CA GLN A 391 0.76 18.98 30.16
C GLN A 391 -0.42 18.00 30.16
N GLY A 392 -0.45 17.09 31.12
CA GLY A 392 -1.48 16.05 31.24
C GLY A 392 -2.71 16.42 32.08
N GLY A 393 -3.75 15.60 31.94
CA GLY A 393 -5.07 15.78 32.57
C GLY A 393 -5.00 15.94 34.08
N GLY A 394 -5.60 17.02 34.58
CA GLY A 394 -5.62 17.38 36.00
C GLY A 394 -4.44 18.24 36.46
N GLY A 395 -3.57 18.70 35.56
CA GLY A 395 -2.53 19.71 35.85
C GLY A 395 -1.36 19.24 36.72
N ARG A 396 -1.27 17.93 37.01
CA ARG A 396 -0.29 17.36 37.96
C ARG A 396 1.02 16.90 37.32
N ALA A 397 1.11 16.79 36.00
CA ALA A 397 2.33 16.39 35.30
C ALA A 397 2.50 17.19 34.01
N ALA A 398 3.65 17.85 33.89
CA ALA A 398 4.13 18.49 32.67
C ALA A 398 5.48 17.88 32.31
N GLY A 399 5.76 17.76 31.02
CA GLY A 399 6.93 17.05 30.53
C GLY A 399 7.30 17.44 29.11
N VAL A 400 8.37 16.83 28.62
CA VAL A 400 8.81 17.00 27.23
C VAL A 400 8.91 15.65 26.54
N TYR A 401 8.30 15.55 25.37
CA TYR A 401 8.25 14.33 24.57
C TYR A 401 9.10 14.50 23.33
N PHE A 402 9.93 13.51 23.01
CA PHE A 402 10.77 13.47 21.83
C PHE A 402 10.50 12.22 21.01
N VAL A 403 10.31 12.39 19.70
CA VAL A 403 10.00 11.30 18.77
C VAL A 403 10.97 11.29 17.58
N ASP A 404 11.03 10.13 16.93
CA ASP A 404 11.82 9.94 15.71
C ASP A 404 11.07 10.42 14.45
N LYS A 405 11.66 10.18 13.27
CA LYS A 405 11.06 10.52 11.98
C LYS A 405 9.70 9.84 11.74
N GLY A 406 9.50 8.65 12.29
CA GLY A 406 8.23 7.91 12.20
C GLY A 406 7.18 8.37 13.21
N GLY A 407 7.52 9.31 14.11
CA GLY A 407 6.64 9.72 15.20
C GLY A 407 6.62 8.74 16.37
N GLU A 408 7.56 7.77 16.41
CA GLU A 408 7.70 6.83 17.50
C GLU A 408 8.46 7.45 18.68
N PRO A 409 8.10 7.13 19.94
CA PRO A 409 8.78 7.69 21.11
C PRO A 409 10.27 7.29 21.15
N VAL A 410 11.15 8.29 21.19
CA VAL A 410 12.57 8.08 21.50
C VAL A 410 12.77 8.16 23.02
N PHE A 411 12.21 9.23 23.62
CA PHE A 411 12.39 9.55 25.02
C PHE A 411 11.36 10.57 25.49
N TYR A 412 10.96 10.54 26.77
CA TYR A 412 10.22 11.63 27.39
C TYR A 412 10.56 11.79 28.89
N LEU A 413 10.45 13.03 29.36
CA LEU A 413 10.74 13.49 30.74
C LEU A 413 9.50 14.01 31.45
#